data_AF-A0A914URA9-F1
#
_entry.id   AF-A0A914URA9-F1
#
_cell.length_a   1.000
_cell.length_b   1.000
_cell.length_c   1.000
_cell.angle_alpha   90.00
_cell.angle_beta   90.00
_cell.angle_gamma   90.00
#
_symmetry.space_group_name_H-M   'P 1'
#
loop_
_entity.id
_entity.type
_entity.pdbx_description
1 polymer ?
#
loop_
_entity_poly.entity_id
_entity_poly.type
_entity_poly.pdbx_seq_one_letter_code
_entity_poly.pdbx_strand_id
1 'polypeptide(L)'
;MRQQNLQQNSSTIDWAILLLSTKFCEGRLTKTCSNFTSFMRPRKNASLIELAAAFSEVKELTSFEETNNEQTIVLTPFHKNEWGGLPFLPPSFPKEWGADLIRLHGHPPVWFTGQFVSYLMRSSPQLSSRLTEKANAIGLGKEAIVGLHVRRTDKLDFEMTFHSIEEYMELVDNWFAIESLKKGKQLKKRVFIATDDISVVNETLIKYKDYEILVDMNVVTMADVYKRTLDVALFGIISDVKLLSKCDFVVCTFSSNVCRLAYELMQGDGGDAAARFYSIDHPYFFWGQNEHEREVIIAHSPRNAEEIELQIGDVIGFNGVPPTNPVGFLRGRNNRTGKEGLYPIYKVKEKWRIEDFPLYPNVKL
;
A
#
# COMPACT_ATOMS: atom_id res chain seq x y z
N MET A 1 29.80 -7.95 38.72
CA MET A 1 29.08 -7.22 37.65
C MET A 1 29.13 -8.06 36.40
N ARG A 2 27.96 -8.49 35.93
CA ARG A 2 27.75 -9.50 34.89
C ARG A 2 27.96 -8.91 33.50
N GLN A 3 28.84 -9.51 32.71
CA GLN A 3 28.61 -9.71 31.28
C GLN A 3 29.03 -11.15 30.97
N GLN A 4 28.04 -12.03 30.89
CA GLN A 4 28.19 -13.38 30.38
C GLN A 4 27.62 -13.43 28.97
N ASN A 5 28.40 -14.09 28.11
CA ASN A 5 28.11 -14.48 26.74
C ASN A 5 26.69 -15.00 26.53
N LEU A 6 26.02 -14.46 25.50
CA LEU A 6 24.98 -15.16 24.75
C LEU A 6 25.35 -15.08 23.26
N GLN A 7 26.08 -16.11 22.82
CA GLN A 7 25.94 -16.61 21.45
C GLN A 7 24.49 -17.10 21.30
N GLN A 8 23.74 -16.56 20.34
CA GLN A 8 22.56 -17.23 19.79
C GLN A 8 22.17 -16.63 18.43
N ASN A 9 22.55 -17.37 17.38
CA ASN A 9 21.85 -17.61 16.11
C ASN A 9 21.04 -16.46 15.50
N SER A 10 21.69 -15.71 14.59
CA SER A 10 21.02 -14.86 13.61
C SER A 10 20.67 -15.68 12.36
N SER A 11 19.39 -15.99 12.16
CA SER A 11 18.89 -16.56 10.91
C SER A 11 17.71 -15.75 10.37
N THR A 12 17.92 -15.23 9.16
CA THR A 12 16.94 -15.04 8.08
C THR A 12 15.78 -14.08 8.30
N ILE A 13 16.06 -12.80 8.11
CA ILE A 13 15.11 -11.69 7.93
C ILE A 13 15.65 -10.88 6.72
N ASP A 14 14.84 -10.08 5.98
CA ASP A 14 15.30 -8.87 5.22
C ASP A 14 14.72 -8.52 3.84
N TRP A 15 13.57 -9.05 3.40
CA TRP A 15 12.82 -8.34 2.31
C TRP A 15 11.33 -8.21 2.60
N ALA A 16 10.70 -9.29 3.08
CA ALA A 16 9.31 -9.24 3.54
C ALA A 16 9.18 -8.36 4.79
N ILE A 17 10.15 -8.46 5.70
CA ILE A 17 10.25 -7.58 6.87
C ILE A 17 10.69 -6.18 6.46
N LEU A 18 11.39 -5.95 5.35
CA LEU A 18 11.67 -4.59 4.86
C LEU A 18 10.40 -3.92 4.30
N LEU A 19 9.62 -4.62 3.47
CA LEU A 19 8.32 -4.14 2.97
C LEU A 19 7.26 -4.05 4.07
N LEU A 20 7.29 -4.94 5.07
CA LEU A 20 6.41 -4.88 6.23
C LEU A 20 6.93 -3.89 7.29
N SER A 21 8.23 -3.68 7.49
CA SER A 21 8.76 -2.74 8.50
C SER A 21 8.73 -1.30 8.02
N THR A 22 9.04 -1.03 6.75
CA THR A 22 8.79 0.29 6.12
C THR A 22 7.32 0.68 6.17
N LYS A 23 6.41 -0.30 6.14
CA LYS A 23 4.96 -0.08 6.15
C LYS A 23 4.28 -0.21 7.52
N PHE A 24 4.85 -0.92 8.49
CA PHE A 24 4.24 -1.13 9.82
C PHE A 24 5.01 -0.49 10.98
N CYS A 25 6.25 -0.04 10.80
CA CYS A 25 7.10 0.33 11.92
C CYS A 25 7.75 1.71 11.73
N GLU A 26 7.09 2.74 12.25
CA GLU A 26 7.78 3.97 12.64
C GLU A 26 8.74 3.65 13.81
N GLY A 27 10.03 3.56 13.52
CA GLY A 27 11.08 3.95 14.47
C GLY A 27 11.36 3.10 15.71
N ARG A 28 10.80 1.90 15.90
CA ARG A 28 11.22 1.00 17.01
C ARG A 28 11.38 -0.46 16.59
N LEU A 29 12.50 -0.77 15.93
CA LEU A 29 12.95 -2.14 15.73
C LEU A 29 14.07 -2.50 16.71
N THR A 30 13.69 -3.00 17.88
CA THR A 30 14.56 -3.84 18.73
C THR A 30 13.76 -5.04 19.22
N LYS A 31 13.35 -5.92 18.30
CA LYS A 31 13.09 -7.35 18.56
C LYS A 31 12.77 -8.04 17.24
N THR A 32 13.66 -8.94 16.87
CA THR A 32 13.60 -9.83 15.72
C THR A 32 12.27 -10.60 15.69
N CYS A 33 11.63 -10.63 14.53
CA CYS A 33 10.34 -11.29 14.35
C CYS A 33 10.56 -12.78 14.05
N SER A 34 10.46 -13.63 15.08
CA SER A 34 10.37 -15.10 14.92
C SER A 34 9.06 -15.56 14.24
N ASN A 35 8.16 -14.63 13.88
CA ASN A 35 6.75 -14.92 13.58
C ASN A 35 6.39 -14.78 12.09
N PHE A 36 7.34 -14.55 11.18
CA PHE A 36 6.98 -14.45 9.75
C PHE A 36 6.44 -15.79 9.20
N THR A 37 7.08 -16.90 9.55
CA THR A 37 6.69 -18.25 9.10
C THR A 37 5.44 -18.79 9.78
N SER A 38 5.02 -18.22 10.93
CA SER A 38 3.76 -18.60 11.57
C SER A 38 2.55 -18.09 10.79
N PHE A 39 2.70 -17.00 10.03
CA PHE A 39 1.63 -16.40 9.22
C PHE A 39 1.79 -16.62 7.72
N MET A 40 3.01 -16.51 7.17
CA MET A 40 3.28 -16.55 5.73
C MET A 40 4.07 -17.80 5.32
N ARG A 41 3.90 -18.25 4.07
CA ARG A 41 4.68 -19.35 3.50
C ARG A 41 6.15 -18.93 3.30
N PRO A 42 7.11 -19.81 3.60
CA PRO A 42 8.53 -19.55 3.36
C PRO A 42 8.84 -19.39 1.87
N ARG A 43 9.92 -18.64 1.57
CA ARG A 43 10.27 -18.17 0.21
C ARG A 43 10.73 -19.32 -0.72
N LYS A 44 11.38 -20.38 -0.20
CA LYS A 44 11.80 -21.60 -0.91
C LYS A 44 12.06 -22.76 0.08
N ASN A 45 11.99 -24.01 -0.39
CA ASN A 45 12.56 -25.22 0.23
C ASN A 45 14.10 -25.26 0.18
N ALA A 46 14.77 -24.11 0.08
CA ALA A 46 16.22 -24.02 0.17
C ALA A 46 16.57 -23.90 1.65
N SER A 47 17.49 -24.75 2.13
CA SER A 47 17.81 -24.80 3.54
C SER A 47 18.25 -23.41 4.03
N LEU A 48 17.64 -22.93 5.10
CA LEU A 48 18.05 -21.71 5.81
C LEU A 48 19.54 -21.76 6.26
N ILE A 49 20.17 -22.92 6.16
CA ILE A 49 21.54 -23.27 6.54
C ILE A 49 22.56 -22.67 5.56
N GLU A 50 22.28 -22.62 4.25
CA GLU A 50 23.22 -22.03 3.27
C GLU A 50 23.29 -20.51 3.38
N LEU A 51 22.18 -19.86 3.76
CA LEU A 51 22.14 -18.42 4.03
C LEU A 51 22.93 -18.06 5.30
N ALA A 52 22.87 -18.88 6.35
CA ALA A 52 23.58 -18.66 7.61
C ALA A 52 25.12 -18.69 7.44
N ALA A 53 25.63 -19.54 6.54
CA ALA A 53 27.06 -19.70 6.30
C ALA A 53 27.70 -18.50 5.59
N ALA A 54 26.93 -17.71 4.84
CA ALA A 54 27.41 -16.55 4.10
C ALA A 54 27.36 -15.23 4.90
N PHE A 55 26.83 -15.23 6.14
CA PHE A 55 26.82 -14.05 7.02
C PHE A 55 28.18 -13.71 7.66
N SER A 56 29.23 -14.53 7.49
CA SER A 56 30.55 -14.25 8.05
C SER A 56 31.36 -13.20 7.28
N GLU A 57 30.92 -12.79 6.08
CA GLU A 57 31.66 -11.86 5.21
C GLU A 57 30.78 -10.71 4.68
N VAL A 58 30.04 -10.04 5.56
CA VAL A 58 29.22 -8.88 5.16
C VAL A 58 30.09 -7.62 5.03
N LYS A 59 30.24 -7.11 3.80
CA LYS A 59 30.69 -5.73 3.53
C LYS A 59 29.47 -4.82 3.35
N GLU A 60 29.45 -3.71 4.08
CA GLU A 60 28.47 -2.64 3.94
C GLU A 60 28.76 -1.90 2.61
N LEU A 61 27.81 -1.94 1.66
CA LEU A 61 27.97 -1.26 0.37
C LEU A 61 27.49 0.19 0.49
N THR A 62 28.40 1.12 0.24
CA THR A 62 28.15 2.56 0.12
C THR A 62 27.87 3.00 -1.33
N SER A 63 27.95 2.08 -2.30
CA SER A 63 27.59 2.30 -3.71
C SER A 63 27.36 0.97 -4.45
N PHE A 64 26.49 0.97 -5.47
CA PHE A 64 26.35 -0.15 -6.41
C PHE A 64 27.48 -0.11 -7.44
N GLU A 65 28.70 -0.45 -7.04
CA GLU A 65 29.70 -0.90 -8.02
C GLU A 65 29.43 -2.37 -8.34
N GLU A 66 29.47 -2.73 -9.63
CA GLU A 66 29.32 -4.10 -10.12
C GLU A 66 30.40 -5.00 -9.53
N THR A 67 30.14 -5.57 -8.36
CA THR A 67 31.00 -6.61 -7.80
C THR A 67 30.74 -7.90 -8.58
N ASN A 68 31.64 -8.22 -9.51
CA ASN A 68 31.69 -9.47 -10.30
C ASN A 68 31.92 -10.76 -9.47
N ASN A 69 31.61 -10.76 -8.16
CA ASN A 69 31.77 -11.94 -7.31
C ASN A 69 30.41 -12.61 -7.07
N GLU A 70 30.29 -13.86 -7.55
CA GLU A 70 29.08 -14.72 -7.56
C GLU A 70 28.51 -15.08 -6.16
N GLN A 71 29.09 -14.59 -5.06
CA GLN A 71 28.67 -14.91 -3.68
C GLN A 71 28.64 -13.71 -2.74
N THR A 72 28.24 -12.53 -3.21
CA THR A 72 28.11 -11.38 -2.32
C THR A 72 26.67 -11.26 -1.78
N ILE A 73 26.48 -11.50 -0.47
CA ILE A 73 25.25 -11.06 0.22
C ILE A 73 25.33 -9.56 0.41
N VAL A 74 24.43 -8.84 -0.25
CA VAL A 74 24.31 -7.39 -0.10
C VAL A 74 23.23 -7.09 0.94
N LEU A 75 23.61 -6.45 2.05
CA LEU A 75 22.66 -5.81 2.94
C LEU A 75 22.41 -4.39 2.43
N THR A 76 21.16 -4.08 2.12
CA THR A 76 20.76 -2.72 1.72
C THR A 76 20.45 -1.89 2.97
N PRO A 77 21.23 -0.85 3.30
CA PRO A 77 20.99 -0.05 4.49
C PRO A 77 19.72 0.79 4.36
N PHE A 78 18.95 0.91 5.45
CA PHE A 78 17.67 1.64 5.54
C PHE A 78 17.84 3.18 5.53
N HIS A 79 18.88 3.73 4.91
CA HIS A 79 19.13 5.17 4.99
C HIS A 79 18.25 5.95 4.02
N LYS A 80 17.32 6.72 4.60
CA LYS A 80 16.24 7.50 3.96
C LYS A 80 16.67 8.45 2.83
N ASN A 81 17.97 8.75 2.71
CA ASN A 81 18.49 9.80 1.84
C ASN A 81 19.21 9.29 0.58
N GLU A 82 19.34 7.98 0.37
CA GLU A 82 20.20 7.42 -0.69
C GLU A 82 19.46 6.61 -1.78
N TRP A 83 18.14 6.48 -1.66
CA TRP A 83 17.35 5.63 -2.59
C TRP A 83 16.92 6.36 -3.86
N GLY A 84 16.81 7.69 -3.83
CA GLY A 84 16.39 8.46 -5.00
C GLY A 84 17.34 8.27 -6.17
N GLY A 85 16.81 7.83 -7.31
CA GLY A 85 17.59 7.66 -8.55
C GLY A 85 17.99 6.22 -8.87
N LEU A 86 17.68 5.23 -8.01
CA LEU A 86 17.83 3.83 -8.40
C LEU A 86 16.78 3.45 -9.46
N PRO A 87 17.15 2.74 -10.53
CA PRO A 87 16.25 2.48 -11.66
C PRO A 87 15.06 1.62 -11.24
N PHE A 88 15.26 0.61 -10.40
CA PHE A 88 14.25 -0.39 -10.08
C PHE A 88 13.31 -0.04 -8.92
N LEU A 89 13.35 1.21 -8.41
CA LEU A 89 12.41 1.66 -7.39
C LEU A 89 11.08 2.09 -7.99
N PRO A 90 9.96 1.96 -7.26
CA PRO A 90 8.68 2.53 -7.67
C PRO A 90 8.83 4.03 -8.05
N PRO A 91 7.99 4.57 -8.93
CA PRO A 91 6.94 3.88 -9.67
C PRO A 91 7.45 3.15 -10.93
N SER A 92 8.74 2.79 -11.01
CA SER A 92 9.29 2.05 -12.15
C SER A 92 8.63 0.68 -12.34
N PHE A 93 8.46 0.27 -13.59
CA PHE A 93 8.03 -1.08 -13.96
C PHE A 93 8.74 -1.59 -15.22
N PRO A 94 8.71 -2.92 -15.50
CA PRO A 94 9.47 -3.53 -16.59
C PRO A 94 9.08 -3.04 -17.98
N LYS A 95 10.08 -2.71 -18.78
CA LYS A 95 9.95 -2.32 -20.18
C LYS A 95 9.38 -3.41 -21.08
N GLU A 96 9.83 -4.64 -20.88
CA GLU A 96 9.42 -5.80 -21.70
C GLU A 96 7.90 -5.93 -21.80
N TRP A 97 7.17 -5.65 -20.70
CA TRP A 97 5.71 -5.75 -20.65
C TRP A 97 5.04 -4.39 -20.48
N GLY A 98 5.82 -3.30 -20.56
CA GLY A 98 5.35 -1.99 -20.16
C GLY A 98 4.20 -1.48 -21.03
N ALA A 99 4.30 -1.68 -22.35
CA ALA A 99 3.25 -1.31 -23.28
C ALA A 99 1.94 -2.09 -23.05
N ASP A 100 2.04 -3.39 -22.77
CA ASP A 100 0.88 -4.23 -22.48
C ASP A 100 0.24 -3.88 -21.14
N LEU A 101 1.05 -3.62 -20.11
CA LEU A 101 0.54 -3.19 -18.80
C LEU A 101 -0.17 -1.84 -18.88
N ILE A 102 0.38 -0.86 -19.60
CA ILE A 102 -0.29 0.44 -19.83
C ILE A 102 -1.62 0.25 -20.57
N ARG A 103 -1.69 -0.70 -21.51
CA ARG A 103 -2.93 -0.98 -22.25
C ARG A 103 -3.98 -1.68 -21.40
N LEU A 104 -3.56 -2.54 -20.47
CA LEU A 104 -4.44 -3.47 -19.76
C LEU A 104 -4.80 -3.04 -18.33
N HIS A 105 -4.05 -2.09 -17.73
CA HIS A 105 -4.20 -1.73 -16.32
C HIS A 105 -4.19 -0.20 -16.12
N GLY A 106 -5.18 0.33 -15.40
CA GLY A 106 -5.29 1.77 -15.14
C GLY A 106 -4.17 2.36 -14.28
N HIS A 107 -3.37 1.51 -13.62
CA HIS A 107 -2.24 1.94 -12.80
C HIS A 107 -1.08 0.93 -12.79
N PRO A 108 -0.23 0.89 -13.84
CA PRO A 108 0.81 -0.13 -14.02
C PRO A 108 1.84 -0.26 -12.88
N PRO A 109 2.35 0.82 -12.26
CA PRO A 109 3.32 0.72 -11.16
C PRO A 109 2.81 -0.05 -9.95
N VAL A 110 1.52 0.12 -9.61
CA VAL A 110 0.91 -0.60 -8.49
C VAL A 110 0.61 -2.03 -8.85
N TRP A 111 0.22 -2.32 -10.09
CA TRP A 111 0.11 -3.71 -10.53
C TRP A 111 1.44 -4.45 -10.35
N PHE A 112 2.54 -3.83 -10.76
CA PHE A 112 3.88 -4.41 -10.64
C PHE A 112 4.27 -4.61 -9.17
N THR A 113 4.07 -3.60 -8.33
CA THR A 113 4.28 -3.69 -6.87
C THR A 113 3.39 -4.78 -6.24
N GLY A 114 2.15 -4.91 -6.71
CA GLY A 114 1.17 -5.90 -6.29
C GLY A 114 1.65 -7.34 -6.51
N GLN A 115 2.44 -7.63 -7.55
CA GLN A 115 3.01 -8.96 -7.76
C GLN A 115 3.94 -9.38 -6.61
N PHE A 116 4.79 -8.45 -6.14
CA PHE A 116 5.66 -8.70 -5.00
C PHE A 116 4.84 -8.86 -3.71
N VAL A 117 3.87 -7.98 -3.48
CA VAL A 117 2.99 -8.03 -2.31
C VAL A 117 2.21 -9.36 -2.26
N SER A 118 1.61 -9.78 -3.37
CA SER A 118 0.91 -11.06 -3.48
C SER A 118 1.80 -12.26 -3.16
N TYR A 119 3.03 -12.27 -3.69
CA TYR A 119 3.98 -13.35 -3.42
C TYR A 119 4.42 -13.41 -1.95
N LEU A 120 4.68 -12.24 -1.34
CA LEU A 120 5.11 -12.12 0.05
C LEU A 120 3.98 -12.45 1.04
N MET A 121 2.75 -12.09 0.70
CA MET A 121 1.57 -12.31 1.55
C MET A 121 0.86 -13.64 1.27
N ARG A 122 1.58 -14.67 0.81
CA ARG A 122 1.02 -16.03 0.67
C ARG A 122 0.82 -16.64 2.04
N SER A 123 -0.43 -16.81 2.43
CA SER A 123 -0.80 -17.32 3.75
C SER A 123 -0.34 -18.76 4.00
N SER A 124 0.08 -19.05 5.23
CA SER A 124 0.19 -20.42 5.74
C SER A 124 -1.18 -21.12 5.68
N PRO A 125 -1.25 -22.46 5.63
CA PRO A 125 -2.53 -23.18 5.67
C PRO A 125 -3.42 -22.76 6.83
N GLN A 126 -2.85 -22.58 8.03
CA GLN A 126 -3.56 -22.17 9.23
C GLN A 126 -4.14 -20.76 9.10
N LEU A 127 -3.34 -19.80 8.61
CA LEU A 127 -3.82 -18.44 8.35
C LEU A 127 -4.91 -18.43 7.27
N SER A 128 -4.73 -19.22 6.21
CA SER A 128 -5.69 -19.34 5.12
C SER A 128 -7.07 -19.82 5.59
N SER A 129 -7.12 -20.83 6.46
CA SER A 129 -8.38 -21.32 7.04
C SER A 129 -9.08 -20.22 7.85
N ARG A 130 -8.33 -19.54 8.73
CA ARG A 130 -8.88 -18.44 9.55
C ARG A 130 -9.38 -17.26 8.74
N LEU A 131 -8.67 -16.89 7.67
CA LEU A 131 -9.10 -15.84 6.74
C LEU A 131 -10.36 -16.26 5.97
N THR A 132 -10.46 -17.54 5.58
CA THR A 132 -11.62 -18.09 4.89
C THR A 132 -12.86 -18.06 5.79
N GLU A 133 -12.71 -18.42 7.07
CA GLU A 133 -13.80 -18.31 8.06
C GLU A 133 -14.29 -16.87 8.18
N LYS A 134 -13.38 -15.89 8.27
CA LYS A 134 -13.76 -14.47 8.32
C LYS A 134 -14.44 -13.98 7.05
N ALA A 135 -13.88 -14.31 5.88
CA ALA A 135 -14.47 -13.98 4.59
C ALA A 135 -15.89 -14.54 4.45
N ASN A 136 -16.10 -15.79 4.90
CA ASN A 136 -17.42 -16.43 4.90
C ASN A 136 -18.39 -15.76 5.88
N ALA A 137 -17.93 -15.40 7.08
CA ALA A 137 -18.74 -14.73 8.10
C ALA A 137 -19.29 -13.38 7.62
N ILE A 138 -18.50 -12.63 6.87
CA ILE A 138 -18.95 -11.36 6.27
C ILE A 138 -19.61 -11.54 4.90
N GLY A 139 -19.73 -12.78 4.39
CA GLY A 139 -20.33 -13.06 3.08
C GLY A 139 -19.58 -12.40 1.91
N LEU A 140 -18.24 -12.38 1.97
CA LEU A 140 -17.37 -11.84 0.94
C LEU A 140 -17.62 -12.56 -0.41
N GLY A 141 -17.73 -11.79 -1.49
CA GLY A 141 -17.98 -12.31 -2.84
C GLY A 141 -19.41 -12.81 -3.10
N LYS A 142 -20.31 -12.80 -2.11
CA LYS A 142 -21.74 -13.17 -2.31
C LYS A 142 -22.58 -12.00 -2.78
N GLU A 143 -22.38 -10.84 -2.16
CA GLU A 143 -23.02 -9.57 -2.51
C GLU A 143 -21.97 -8.47 -2.47
N ALA A 144 -22.29 -7.33 -3.10
CA ALA A 144 -21.39 -6.18 -3.14
C ALA A 144 -21.05 -5.69 -1.73
N ILE A 145 -19.76 -5.52 -1.43
CA ILE A 145 -19.24 -4.95 -0.18
C ILE A 145 -18.26 -3.83 -0.52
N VAL A 146 -18.48 -2.67 0.11
CA VAL A 146 -17.49 -1.59 0.12
C VAL A 146 -16.67 -1.68 1.40
N GLY A 147 -15.34 -1.72 1.28
CA GLY A 147 -14.41 -1.71 2.40
C GLY A 147 -14.08 -0.28 2.82
N LEU A 148 -14.09 -0.02 4.12
CA LEU A 148 -13.63 1.22 4.73
C LEU A 148 -12.41 0.95 5.58
N HIS A 149 -11.38 1.75 5.42
CA HIS A 149 -10.26 1.79 6.36
C HIS A 149 -10.13 3.18 6.97
N VAL A 150 -10.51 3.29 8.24
CA VAL A 150 -10.48 4.55 9.01
C VAL A 150 -9.40 4.43 10.07
N ARG A 151 -8.41 5.33 10.05
CA ARG A 151 -7.27 5.33 10.99
C ARG A 151 -7.24 6.63 11.78
N ARG A 152 -7.40 6.56 13.11
CA ARG A 152 -7.52 7.72 14.00
C ARG A 152 -6.46 7.79 15.12
N THR A 153 -6.13 6.69 15.80
CA THR A 153 -5.60 6.74 17.18
C THR A 153 -4.15 7.22 17.35
N ASP A 154 -3.25 6.93 16.42
CA ASP A 154 -1.83 7.35 16.46
C ASP A 154 -1.48 8.45 15.43
N LYS A 155 -2.41 8.72 14.52
CA LYS A 155 -2.18 9.50 13.30
C LYS A 155 -2.55 10.97 13.44
N LEU A 156 -3.46 11.31 14.36
CA LEU A 156 -3.86 12.69 14.63
C LEU A 156 -2.72 13.53 15.22
N ASP A 157 -1.76 12.88 15.89
CA ASP A 157 -0.62 13.56 16.51
C ASP A 157 0.50 13.92 15.51
N PHE A 158 0.52 13.30 14.32
CA PHE A 158 1.62 13.45 13.34
C PHE A 158 1.20 13.83 11.92
N GLU A 159 0.05 13.37 11.40
CA GLU A 159 -0.37 13.58 10.00
C GLU A 159 -1.58 14.53 9.83
N MET A 160 -1.95 15.27 10.89
CA MET A 160 -2.72 16.53 10.91
C MET A 160 -4.11 16.60 10.25
N THR A 161 -4.64 15.54 9.62
CA THR A 161 -5.98 15.60 9.00
C THR A 161 -6.92 14.55 9.58
N PHE A 162 -7.85 15.01 10.42
CA PHE A 162 -9.01 14.23 10.83
C PHE A 162 -10.01 14.17 9.67
N HIS A 163 -10.48 12.97 9.37
CA HIS A 163 -11.56 12.75 8.40
C HIS A 163 -12.76 12.17 9.12
N SER A 164 -13.90 12.84 8.96
CA SER A 164 -15.20 12.40 9.50
C SER A 164 -15.67 11.13 8.79
N ILE A 165 -16.54 10.33 9.42
CA ILE A 165 -17.07 9.12 8.76
C ILE A 165 -17.96 9.47 7.56
N GLU A 166 -18.59 10.64 7.59
CA GLU A 166 -19.41 11.21 6.52
C GLU A 166 -18.64 11.31 5.21
N GLU A 167 -17.39 11.77 5.24
CA GLU A 167 -16.55 11.89 4.03
C GLU A 167 -16.34 10.53 3.34
N TYR A 168 -16.19 9.45 4.12
CA TYR A 168 -16.06 8.11 3.57
C TYR A 168 -17.41 7.63 3.03
N MET A 169 -18.48 7.82 3.80
CA MET A 169 -19.80 7.29 3.48
C MET A 169 -20.46 7.99 2.28
N GLU A 170 -20.15 9.27 2.03
CA GLU A 170 -20.58 9.95 0.80
C GLU A 170 -20.05 9.23 -0.46
N LEU A 171 -18.79 8.81 -0.43
CA LEU A 171 -18.18 8.06 -1.53
C LEU A 171 -18.78 6.65 -1.66
N VAL A 172 -19.11 6.02 -0.54
CA VAL A 172 -19.81 4.73 -0.50
C VAL A 172 -21.20 4.82 -1.12
N ASP A 173 -21.99 5.83 -0.74
CA ASP A 173 -23.33 6.07 -1.29
C ASP A 173 -23.26 6.29 -2.81
N ASN A 174 -22.32 7.12 -3.27
CA ASN A 174 -22.09 7.36 -4.69
C ASN A 174 -21.73 6.07 -5.43
N TRP A 175 -20.87 5.23 -4.85
CA TRP A 175 -20.51 3.95 -5.44
C TRP A 175 -21.71 3.00 -5.55
N PHE A 176 -22.49 2.82 -4.48
CA PHE A 176 -23.68 1.95 -4.49
C PHE A 176 -24.74 2.46 -5.46
N ALA A 177 -24.93 3.77 -5.59
CA ALA A 177 -25.86 4.36 -6.54
C ALA A 177 -25.44 4.02 -8.00
N ILE A 178 -24.17 4.26 -8.34
CA ILE A 178 -23.61 3.95 -9.66
C ILE A 178 -23.70 2.44 -9.94
N GLU A 179 -23.33 1.61 -8.99
CA GLU A 179 -23.26 0.16 -9.18
C GLU A 179 -24.67 -0.47 -9.26
N SER A 180 -25.65 0.08 -8.54
CA SER A 180 -27.06 -0.32 -8.67
C SER A 180 -27.62 0.02 -10.05
N LEU A 181 -27.27 1.20 -10.59
CA LEU A 181 -27.65 1.60 -11.96
C LEU A 181 -27.00 0.68 -13.00
N LYS A 182 -25.69 0.41 -12.89
CA LYS A 182 -24.97 -0.49 -13.80
C LYS A 182 -25.55 -1.90 -13.83
N LYS A 183 -25.97 -2.42 -12.67
CA LYS A 183 -26.56 -3.76 -12.55
C LYS A 183 -28.07 -3.80 -12.83
N GLY A 184 -28.72 -2.65 -13.04
CA GLY A 184 -30.16 -2.56 -13.25
C GLY A 184 -31.00 -3.05 -12.06
N LYS A 185 -30.41 -3.08 -10.85
CA LYS A 185 -31.10 -3.52 -9.62
C LYS A 185 -30.56 -2.79 -8.41
N GLN A 186 -31.42 -2.51 -7.44
CA GLN A 186 -31.00 -1.94 -6.18
C GLN A 186 -30.12 -2.94 -5.43
N LEU A 187 -28.90 -2.53 -5.08
CA LEU A 187 -27.99 -3.34 -4.28
C LEU A 187 -28.26 -3.15 -2.80
N LYS A 188 -28.05 -4.23 -2.04
CA LYS A 188 -27.96 -4.16 -0.59
C LYS A 188 -26.69 -3.38 -0.24
N LYS A 189 -26.83 -2.35 0.58
CA LYS A 189 -25.74 -1.48 1.02
C LYS A 189 -24.97 -2.16 2.16
N ARG A 190 -23.81 -2.73 1.87
CA ARG A 190 -22.99 -3.48 2.83
C ARG A 190 -21.60 -2.86 2.94
N VAL A 191 -21.16 -2.60 4.16
CA VAL A 191 -19.88 -1.93 4.41
C VAL A 191 -19.05 -2.74 5.39
N PHE A 192 -17.83 -3.11 4.99
CA PHE A 192 -16.84 -3.70 5.88
C PHE A 192 -15.95 -2.62 6.47
N ILE A 193 -15.86 -2.51 7.79
CA ILE A 193 -15.06 -1.46 8.46
C ILE A 193 -13.83 -2.08 9.13
N ALA A 194 -12.65 -1.68 8.65
CA ALA A 194 -11.38 -1.86 9.33
C ALA A 194 -10.98 -0.53 10.00
N THR A 195 -10.81 -0.55 11.32
CA THR A 195 -10.50 0.67 12.09
C THR A 195 -9.70 0.34 13.34
N ASP A 196 -8.82 1.25 13.73
CA ASP A 196 -8.12 1.22 15.02
C ASP A 196 -8.94 1.89 16.15
N ASP A 197 -10.04 2.57 15.80
CA ASP A 197 -10.94 3.29 16.70
C ASP A 197 -12.37 2.73 16.63
N ILE A 198 -12.82 2.14 17.75
CA ILE A 198 -14.16 1.55 17.88
C ILE A 198 -15.28 2.58 17.81
N SER A 199 -15.01 3.85 18.11
CA SER A 199 -16.01 4.91 18.04
C SER A 199 -16.53 5.10 16.62
N VAL A 200 -15.71 4.84 15.60
CA VAL A 200 -16.09 4.85 14.18
C VAL A 200 -17.22 3.86 13.91
N VAL A 201 -17.10 2.64 14.43
CA VAL A 201 -18.11 1.58 14.24
C VAL A 201 -19.43 2.00 14.90
N ASN A 202 -19.37 2.45 16.15
CA ASN A 202 -20.55 2.86 16.91
C ASN A 202 -21.25 4.04 16.24
N GLU A 203 -20.47 5.05 15.81
CA GLU A 203 -20.96 6.20 15.06
C GLU A 203 -21.65 5.78 13.76
N THR A 204 -21.03 4.86 13.01
CA THR A 204 -21.58 4.37 11.74
C THR A 204 -22.90 3.63 11.94
N LEU A 205 -22.98 2.75 12.95
CA LEU A 205 -24.20 2.00 13.29
C LEU A 205 -25.37 2.93 13.67
N ILE A 206 -25.08 4.06 14.32
CA ILE A 206 -26.11 5.04 14.72
C ILE A 206 -26.59 5.85 13.51
N LYS A 207 -25.66 6.33 12.67
CA LYS A 207 -25.95 7.26 11.57
C LYS A 207 -26.48 6.56 10.31
N TYR A 208 -26.01 5.36 9.99
CA TYR A 208 -26.28 4.68 8.70
C TYR A 208 -27.09 3.39 8.90
N LYS A 209 -28.35 3.55 9.32
CA LYS A 209 -29.25 2.43 9.66
C LYS A 209 -29.73 1.61 8.46
N ASP A 210 -29.64 2.16 7.25
CA ASP A 210 -29.95 1.49 5.99
C ASP A 210 -28.79 0.62 5.47
N TYR A 211 -27.64 0.68 6.13
CA TYR A 211 -26.46 -0.12 5.80
C TYR A 211 -26.34 -1.37 6.68
N GLU A 212 -25.92 -2.48 6.06
CA GLU A 212 -25.39 -3.63 6.80
C GLU A 212 -23.91 -3.38 7.11
N ILE A 213 -23.62 -3.09 8.38
CA ILE A 213 -22.27 -2.82 8.87
C ILE A 213 -21.60 -4.13 9.29
N LEU A 214 -20.55 -4.51 8.56
CA LEU A 214 -19.76 -5.72 8.74
C LEU A 214 -18.48 -5.35 9.50
N VAL A 215 -18.29 -5.91 10.69
CA VAL A 215 -17.12 -5.63 11.53
C VAL A 215 -16.59 -6.95 12.06
N ASP A 216 -15.26 -7.04 12.13
CA ASP A 216 -14.62 -8.09 12.89
C ASP A 216 -14.85 -7.85 14.40
N MET A 217 -15.85 -8.53 14.97
CA MET A 217 -16.22 -8.38 16.38
C MET A 217 -15.09 -8.70 17.36
N ASN A 218 -14.03 -9.39 16.93
CA ASN A 218 -12.83 -9.59 17.74
C ASN A 218 -12.05 -8.28 17.96
N VAL A 219 -12.13 -7.31 17.04
CA VAL A 219 -11.56 -5.96 17.22
C VAL A 219 -12.34 -5.18 18.28
N VAL A 220 -13.68 -5.33 18.30
CA VAL A 220 -14.60 -4.69 19.26
C VAL A 220 -14.39 -5.20 20.69
N THR A 221 -14.15 -6.50 20.86
CA THR A 221 -13.96 -7.12 22.19
C THR A 221 -12.52 -7.01 22.73
N MET A 222 -11.54 -6.67 21.88
CA MET A 222 -10.12 -6.55 22.25
C MET A 222 -9.64 -5.09 22.41
N ALA A 223 -10.56 -4.15 22.63
CA ALA A 223 -10.27 -2.75 22.96
C ALA A 223 -9.55 -2.57 24.31
N ASP A 224 -9.32 -3.66 25.05
CA ASP A 224 -8.50 -3.67 26.26
C ASP A 224 -7.01 -3.79 25.87
N VAL A 225 -6.34 -2.64 25.81
CA VAL A 225 -4.93 -2.43 25.41
C VAL A 225 -3.97 -3.42 26.10
N TYR A 226 -4.35 -3.95 27.26
CA TYR A 226 -3.55 -4.86 28.09
C TYR A 226 -3.55 -6.34 27.66
N LYS A 227 -4.39 -6.77 26.70
CA LYS A 227 -4.52 -8.19 26.31
C LYS A 227 -3.99 -8.54 24.91
N ARG A 228 -3.47 -7.58 24.15
CA ARG A 228 -2.93 -7.86 22.81
C ARG A 228 -1.60 -8.60 22.92
N THR A 229 -1.59 -9.91 22.66
CA THR A 229 -0.36 -10.56 22.21
C THR A 229 -0.03 -10.04 20.80
N LEU A 230 1.26 -9.95 20.49
CA LEU A 230 1.74 -9.49 19.18
C LEU A 230 1.08 -10.26 18.02
N ASP A 231 0.86 -11.56 18.19
CA ASP A 231 0.25 -12.44 17.19
C ASP A 231 -1.22 -12.12 16.91
N VAL A 232 -1.98 -11.69 17.93
CA VAL A 232 -3.39 -11.31 17.77
C VAL A 232 -3.50 -9.99 17.02
N ALA A 233 -2.67 -9.00 17.36
CA ALA A 233 -2.61 -7.72 16.66
C ALA A 233 -2.17 -7.90 15.20
N LEU A 234 -1.13 -8.70 14.96
CA LEU A 234 -0.63 -9.01 13.62
C LEU A 234 -1.68 -9.73 12.78
N PHE A 235 -2.38 -10.71 13.36
CA PHE A 235 -3.49 -11.38 12.68
C PHE A 235 -4.62 -10.42 12.30
N GLY A 236 -5.02 -9.52 13.20
CA GLY A 236 -6.06 -8.53 12.94
C GLY A 236 -5.71 -7.65 11.74
N ILE A 237 -4.51 -7.07 11.75
CA ILE A 237 -4.00 -6.26 10.65
C ILE A 237 -3.93 -7.03 9.32
N ILE A 238 -3.39 -8.26 9.32
CA ILE A 238 -3.31 -9.09 8.11
C ILE A 238 -4.71 -9.41 7.60
N SER A 239 -5.64 -9.69 8.51
CA SER A 239 -7.04 -9.94 8.18
C SER A 239 -7.68 -8.73 7.54
N ASP A 240 -7.53 -7.54 8.12
CA ASP A 240 -8.09 -6.31 7.56
C ASP A 240 -7.56 -6.04 6.16
N VAL A 241 -6.24 -6.12 5.95
CA VAL A 241 -5.63 -5.95 4.62
C VAL A 241 -6.18 -6.94 3.61
N LYS A 242 -6.28 -8.23 3.98
CA LYS A 242 -6.76 -9.30 3.11
C LYS A 242 -8.25 -9.20 2.79
N LEU A 243 -9.07 -8.75 3.73
CA LEU A 243 -10.51 -8.58 3.52
C LEU A 243 -10.79 -7.30 2.72
N LEU A 244 -10.11 -6.19 3.03
CA LEU A 244 -10.18 -4.96 2.26
C LEU A 244 -9.78 -5.18 0.80
N SER A 245 -8.68 -5.90 0.55
CA SER A 245 -8.20 -6.14 -0.83
C SER A 245 -9.16 -6.97 -1.68
N LYS A 246 -10.16 -7.61 -1.05
CA LYS A 246 -11.17 -8.46 -1.70
C LYS A 246 -12.56 -7.82 -1.75
N CYS A 247 -12.73 -6.62 -1.18
CA CYS A 247 -13.96 -5.86 -1.33
C CYS A 247 -14.13 -5.38 -2.79
N ASP A 248 -15.36 -5.10 -3.20
CA ASP A 248 -15.67 -4.64 -4.57
C ASP A 248 -15.16 -3.21 -4.82
N PHE A 249 -15.07 -2.42 -3.76
CA PHE A 249 -14.54 -1.08 -3.72
C PHE A 249 -13.96 -0.79 -2.33
N VAL A 250 -12.96 0.09 -2.24
CA VAL A 250 -12.40 0.50 -0.95
C VAL A 250 -12.29 2.01 -0.88
N VAL A 251 -12.71 2.59 0.24
CA VAL A 251 -12.53 4.02 0.56
C VAL A 251 -11.65 4.16 1.78
N CYS A 252 -10.58 4.96 1.68
CA CYS A 252 -9.71 5.20 2.83
C CYS A 252 -8.81 6.44 2.68
N THR A 253 -7.76 6.50 3.51
CA THR A 253 -6.65 7.45 3.39
C THR A 253 -5.38 6.75 2.89
N PHE A 254 -4.82 7.18 1.77
CA PHE A 254 -3.54 6.67 1.26
C PHE A 254 -2.34 7.16 2.03
N SER A 255 -2.41 8.10 2.98
CA SER A 255 -1.32 8.26 3.96
C SER A 255 -1.12 7.00 4.82
N SER A 256 -2.17 6.20 5.03
CA SER A 256 -2.06 4.92 5.76
C SER A 256 -1.43 3.81 4.92
N ASN A 257 -0.34 3.26 5.44
CA ASN A 257 0.33 2.07 4.89
C ASN A 257 -0.59 0.85 4.76
N VAL A 258 -1.46 0.60 5.75
CA VAL A 258 -2.44 -0.51 5.73
C VAL A 258 -3.29 -0.42 4.47
N CYS A 259 -3.74 0.80 4.15
CA CYS A 259 -4.62 0.99 3.03
C CYS A 259 -3.91 0.88 1.68
N ARG A 260 -2.68 1.43 1.56
CA ARG A 260 -1.85 1.22 0.37
C ARG A 260 -1.53 -0.25 0.14
N LEU A 261 -1.28 -1.01 1.21
CA LEU A 261 -1.01 -2.45 1.12
C LEU A 261 -2.24 -3.23 0.64
N ALA A 262 -3.44 -2.89 1.12
CA ALA A 262 -4.69 -3.49 0.62
C ALA A 262 -4.90 -3.19 -0.87
N TYR A 263 -4.62 -1.97 -1.32
CA TYR A 263 -4.71 -1.58 -2.73
C TYR A 263 -3.72 -2.33 -3.62
N GLU A 264 -2.47 -2.46 -3.20
CA GLU A 264 -1.44 -3.21 -3.93
C GLU A 264 -1.80 -4.69 -4.03
N LEU A 265 -2.23 -5.30 -2.92
CA LEU A 265 -2.64 -6.69 -2.89
C LEU A 265 -3.85 -6.94 -3.79
N MET A 266 -4.79 -5.99 -3.86
CA MET A 266 -5.95 -6.05 -4.75
C MET A 266 -5.53 -6.14 -6.22
N GLN A 267 -4.47 -5.43 -6.64
CA GLN A 267 -3.98 -5.49 -8.02
C GLN A 267 -3.27 -6.82 -8.32
N GLY A 268 -2.68 -7.45 -7.30
CA GLY A 268 -1.96 -8.70 -7.43
C GLY A 268 -2.84 -9.95 -7.61
N ASP A 269 -4.17 -9.81 -7.56
CA ASP A 269 -5.12 -10.91 -7.79
C ASP A 269 -5.48 -11.11 -9.29
N GLY A 270 -5.00 -10.22 -10.17
CA GLY A 270 -5.22 -10.27 -11.61
C GLY A 270 -6.38 -9.39 -12.10
N GLY A 271 -6.32 -8.98 -13.37
CA GLY A 271 -7.24 -8.00 -13.96
C GLY A 271 -6.89 -6.55 -13.62
N ASP A 272 -7.74 -5.61 -14.04
CA ASP A 272 -7.61 -4.18 -13.71
C ASP A 272 -8.54 -3.81 -12.54
N ALA A 273 -7.94 -3.60 -11.37
CA ALA A 273 -8.62 -3.12 -10.17
C ALA A 273 -8.16 -1.71 -9.78
N ALA A 274 -7.52 -0.97 -10.69
CA ALA A 274 -6.95 0.34 -10.37
C ALA A 274 -8.01 1.34 -9.88
N ALA A 275 -9.22 1.27 -10.47
CA ALA A 275 -10.36 2.13 -10.14
C ALA A 275 -11.26 1.57 -9.02
N ARG A 276 -10.90 0.45 -8.37
CA ARG A 276 -11.68 -0.13 -7.26
C ARG A 276 -11.34 0.48 -5.90
N PHE A 277 -10.81 1.69 -5.91
CA PHE A 277 -10.27 2.32 -4.73
C PHE A 277 -10.43 3.84 -4.80
N TYR A 278 -10.70 4.47 -3.66
CA TYR A 278 -10.68 5.92 -3.51
C TYR A 278 -9.98 6.33 -2.24
N SER A 279 -9.07 7.30 -2.37
CA SER A 279 -8.35 7.89 -1.25
C SER A 279 -8.78 9.33 -1.05
N ILE A 280 -9.13 9.69 0.19
CA ILE A 280 -9.67 11.02 0.52
C ILE A 280 -8.59 12.08 0.78
N ASP A 281 -7.32 11.68 0.92
CA ASP A 281 -6.22 12.57 1.29
C ASP A 281 -5.11 12.67 0.22
N HIS A 282 -4.50 11.55 -0.14
CA HIS A 282 -3.36 11.50 -1.05
C HIS A 282 -3.66 10.65 -2.29
N PRO A 283 -3.05 10.94 -3.45
CA PRO A 283 -2.90 9.95 -4.50
C PRO A 283 -2.03 8.78 -4.00
N TYR A 284 -2.05 7.65 -4.70
CA TYR A 284 -1.18 6.54 -4.36
C TYR A 284 0.29 6.96 -4.41
N PHE A 285 1.06 6.53 -3.42
CA PHE A 285 2.51 6.68 -3.41
C PHE A 285 3.18 5.52 -2.68
N PHE A 286 4.44 5.28 -3.01
CA PHE A 286 5.31 4.36 -2.32
C PHE A 286 6.41 5.15 -1.59
N TRP A 287 6.64 4.85 -0.32
CA TRP A 287 7.68 5.56 0.45
C TRP A 287 9.07 5.27 -0.13
N GLY A 288 9.84 6.32 -0.41
CA GLY A 288 11.17 6.19 -1.04
C GLY A 288 11.12 5.95 -2.55
N GLN A 289 9.96 6.14 -3.19
CA GLN A 289 9.84 6.09 -4.64
C GLN A 289 10.67 7.17 -5.33
N ASN A 290 11.05 6.90 -6.58
CA ASN A 290 11.47 7.91 -7.53
C ASN A 290 10.38 8.97 -7.71
N GLU A 291 10.79 10.17 -8.11
CA GLU A 291 9.86 11.28 -8.35
C GLU A 291 8.72 10.87 -9.28
N HIS A 292 7.49 11.14 -8.85
CA HIS A 292 6.30 10.85 -9.63
C HIS A 292 6.03 12.03 -10.55
N GLU A 293 6.27 11.83 -11.84
CA GLU A 293 6.16 12.87 -12.85
C GLU A 293 4.87 12.75 -13.67
N ARG A 294 4.39 13.92 -14.12
CA ARG A 294 3.30 14.04 -15.10
C ARG A 294 3.70 14.97 -16.22
N GLU A 295 3.19 14.72 -17.42
CA GLU A 295 3.44 15.56 -18.59
C GLU A 295 2.18 16.38 -18.91
N VAL A 296 2.36 17.68 -19.13
CA VAL A 296 1.27 18.58 -19.50
C VAL A 296 0.84 18.35 -20.94
N ILE A 297 -0.47 18.12 -21.13
CA ILE A 297 -1.10 17.93 -22.45
C ILE A 297 -2.02 19.10 -22.83
N ILE A 298 -2.42 19.94 -21.87
CA ILE A 298 -3.24 21.12 -22.10
C ILE A 298 -2.64 22.29 -21.32
N ALA A 299 -2.40 23.41 -22.00
CA ALA A 299 -1.88 24.61 -21.36
C ALA A 299 -2.83 25.20 -20.30
N HIS A 300 -2.28 25.93 -19.34
CA HIS A 300 -3.03 26.55 -18.27
C HIS A 300 -2.42 27.89 -17.86
N SER A 301 -3.26 28.92 -17.92
CA SER A 301 -3.00 30.21 -17.28
C SER A 301 -3.59 30.21 -15.87
N PRO A 302 -2.79 30.53 -14.83
CA PRO A 302 -3.25 30.63 -13.45
C PRO A 302 -4.39 31.65 -13.29
N ARG A 303 -5.42 31.28 -12.53
CA ARG A 303 -6.56 32.16 -12.20
C ARG A 303 -6.38 32.89 -10.87
N ASN A 304 -5.49 32.40 -10.02
CA ASN A 304 -5.15 32.98 -8.73
C ASN A 304 -3.66 32.73 -8.41
N ALA A 305 -3.21 33.20 -7.25
CA ALA A 305 -1.81 33.07 -6.83
C ALA A 305 -1.40 31.65 -6.39
N GLU A 306 -2.37 30.74 -6.20
CA GLU A 306 -2.13 29.36 -5.79
C GLU A 306 -1.88 28.44 -6.99
N GLU A 307 -2.37 28.80 -8.18
CA GLU A 307 -2.23 28.03 -9.41
C GLU A 307 -0.88 28.28 -10.12
N ILE A 308 -0.33 27.24 -10.78
CA ILE A 308 0.91 27.35 -11.58
C ILE A 308 0.63 27.36 -13.09
N GLU A 309 1.47 28.10 -13.83
CA GLU A 309 1.42 28.11 -15.29
C GLU A 309 1.86 26.76 -15.85
N LEU A 310 1.11 26.26 -16.84
CA LEU A 310 1.44 25.05 -17.58
C LEU A 310 1.55 25.35 -19.07
N GLN A 311 2.62 24.87 -19.70
CA GLN A 311 2.78 24.81 -21.15
C GLN A 311 2.79 23.35 -21.61
N ILE A 312 2.29 23.07 -22.82
CA ILE A 312 2.25 21.70 -23.36
C ILE A 312 3.69 21.15 -23.42
N GLY A 313 3.89 19.94 -22.88
CA GLY A 313 5.20 19.29 -22.75
C GLY A 313 5.94 19.59 -21.45
N ASP A 314 5.46 20.52 -20.61
CA ASP A 314 6.03 20.72 -19.27
C ASP A 314 5.93 19.43 -18.44
N VAL A 315 6.96 19.18 -17.62
CA VAL A 315 6.96 18.06 -16.67
C VAL A 315 6.69 18.59 -15.28
N ILE A 316 5.70 18.01 -14.61
CA ILE A 316 5.30 18.34 -13.25
C ILE A 316 5.74 17.23 -12.31
N GLY A 317 6.62 17.55 -11.38
CA GLY A 317 7.07 16.67 -10.30
C GLY A 317 6.16 16.76 -9.08
N PHE A 318 5.89 15.60 -8.45
CA PHE A 318 5.19 15.53 -7.17
C PHE A 318 6.18 15.33 -6.01
N ASN A 319 6.33 16.35 -5.15
CA ASN A 319 7.30 16.37 -4.04
C ASN A 319 6.72 15.90 -2.69
N GLY A 320 5.64 15.11 -2.68
CA GLY A 320 5.10 14.52 -1.44
C GLY A 320 4.31 15.47 -0.55
N VAL A 321 4.13 16.75 -0.93
CA VAL A 321 3.21 17.66 -0.23
C VAL A 321 1.78 17.19 -0.52
N PRO A 322 0.93 17.00 0.52
CA PRO A 322 -0.45 16.61 0.31
C PRO A 322 -1.12 17.57 -0.68
N PRO A 323 -1.87 17.09 -1.67
CA PRO A 323 -2.79 17.97 -2.36
C PRO A 323 -3.83 18.41 -1.33
N THR A 324 -3.69 19.62 -0.79
CA THR A 324 -4.85 20.34 -0.28
C THR A 324 -5.82 20.37 -1.46
N ASN A 325 -6.95 19.68 -1.33
CA ASN A 325 -7.77 19.23 -2.46
C ASN A 325 -8.96 20.17 -2.69
N PRO A 326 -8.82 21.28 -3.46
CA PRO A 326 -9.96 21.72 -4.23
C PRO A 326 -10.22 20.66 -5.30
N VAL A 327 -11.45 20.15 -5.32
CA VAL A 327 -11.93 19.15 -6.28
C VAL A 327 -11.43 19.44 -7.69
N GLY A 328 -10.69 18.49 -8.28
CA GLY A 328 -10.17 18.58 -9.65
C GLY A 328 -8.76 19.17 -9.79
N PHE A 329 -8.07 19.47 -8.70
CA PHE A 329 -6.70 20.00 -8.70
C PHE A 329 -5.73 19.07 -7.97
N LEU A 330 -4.47 19.09 -8.41
CA LEU A 330 -3.34 18.52 -7.69
C LEU A 330 -2.32 19.61 -7.41
N ARG A 331 -1.45 19.38 -6.43
CA ARG A 331 -0.30 20.24 -6.13
C ARG A 331 0.97 19.61 -6.68
N GLY A 332 1.86 20.41 -7.26
CA GLY A 332 3.15 19.93 -7.78
C GLY A 332 4.06 21.05 -8.21
N ARG A 333 5.28 20.68 -8.63
CA ARG A 333 6.31 21.62 -9.09
C ARG A 333 6.49 21.50 -10.59
N ASN A 334 6.39 22.61 -11.31
CA ASN A 334 6.72 22.62 -12.74
C ASN A 334 8.25 22.68 -12.92
N ASN A 335 8.83 21.64 -13.52
CA ASN A 335 10.29 21.51 -13.67
C ASN A 335 10.90 22.61 -14.55
N ARG A 336 10.14 23.17 -15.50
CA ARG A 336 10.59 24.28 -16.36
C ARG A 336 10.70 25.59 -15.59
N THR A 337 9.69 25.92 -14.78
CA THR A 337 9.62 27.22 -14.09
C THR A 337 10.15 27.18 -12.65
N GLY A 338 10.33 25.99 -12.09
CA GLY A 338 10.68 25.76 -10.70
C GLY A 338 9.57 26.09 -9.69
N LYS A 339 8.43 26.62 -10.13
CA LYS A 339 7.31 27.04 -9.27
C LYS A 339 6.48 25.85 -8.80
N GLU A 340 6.01 25.93 -7.56
CA GLU A 340 5.12 24.96 -6.96
C GLU A 340 3.73 25.58 -6.72
N GLY A 341 2.68 24.81 -6.97
CA GLY A 341 1.31 25.21 -6.71
C GLY A 341 0.29 24.25 -7.30
N LEU A 342 -0.96 24.68 -7.38
CA LEU A 342 -2.09 23.91 -7.85
C LEU A 342 -2.17 23.89 -9.38
N TYR A 343 -2.59 22.76 -9.94
CA TYR A 343 -2.88 22.61 -11.35
C TYR A 343 -4.07 21.67 -11.60
N PRO A 344 -4.88 21.89 -12.65
CA PRO A 344 -6.03 21.03 -12.93
C PRO A 344 -5.58 19.63 -13.38
N ILE A 345 -6.12 18.58 -12.75
CA ILE A 345 -5.68 17.19 -12.99
C ILE A 345 -5.92 16.72 -14.43
N TYR A 346 -7.01 17.14 -15.07
CA TYR A 346 -7.37 16.71 -16.44
C TYR A 346 -6.43 17.27 -17.53
N LYS A 347 -5.52 18.20 -17.18
CA LYS A 347 -4.59 18.84 -18.12
C LYS A 347 -3.25 18.13 -18.24
N VAL A 348 -3.06 17.06 -17.48
CA VAL A 348 -1.82 16.28 -17.45
C VAL A 348 -2.11 14.81 -17.75
N LYS A 349 -1.09 14.10 -18.22
CA LYS A 349 -1.07 12.63 -18.28
C LYS A 349 0.07 12.09 -17.43
N GLU A 350 -0.05 10.85 -16.99
CA GLU A 350 1.01 10.16 -16.28
C GLU A 350 2.26 10.01 -17.16
N LYS A 351 3.43 10.35 -16.62
CA LYS A 351 4.72 10.14 -17.28
C LYS A 351 5.38 8.90 -16.68
N TRP A 352 5.07 7.75 -17.27
CA TRP A 352 5.50 6.45 -16.76
C TRP A 352 7.03 6.29 -16.79
N ARG A 353 7.58 5.77 -15.68
CA ARG A 353 8.98 5.37 -15.60
C ARG A 353 9.09 3.88 -15.96
N ILE A 354 9.68 3.60 -17.12
CA ILE A 354 9.75 2.27 -17.70
C ILE A 354 11.22 1.88 -17.80
N GLU A 355 11.61 0.76 -17.19
CA GLU A 355 13.02 0.41 -16.96
C GLU A 355 13.34 -1.02 -17.44
N ASP A 356 14.60 -1.27 -17.75
CA ASP A 356 15.09 -2.57 -18.25
C ASP A 356 15.32 -3.57 -17.08
N PHE A 357 14.24 -4.20 -16.61
CA PHE A 357 14.30 -5.24 -15.57
C PHE A 357 14.80 -6.60 -16.12
N PRO A 358 15.47 -7.44 -15.30
CA PRO A 358 15.90 -8.78 -15.71
C PRO A 358 14.74 -9.72 -16.10
N LEU A 359 14.90 -10.48 -17.20
CA LEU A 359 13.83 -11.29 -17.82
C LEU A 359 13.76 -12.76 -17.40
N TYR A 360 14.59 -13.20 -16.44
CA TYR A 360 14.61 -14.55 -15.86
C TYR A 360 14.18 -15.71 -16.80
N PRO A 361 14.79 -15.88 -17.99
CA PRO A 361 14.29 -16.77 -19.05
C PRO A 361 14.31 -18.26 -18.67
N ASN A 362 15.09 -18.62 -17.64
CA ASN A 362 15.21 -19.98 -17.14
C ASN A 362 14.12 -20.38 -16.14
N VAL A 363 13.23 -19.46 -15.76
CA VAL A 363 12.09 -19.75 -14.88
C VAL A 363 10.96 -20.32 -15.72
N LYS A 364 10.63 -21.60 -15.51
CA LYS A 364 9.41 -22.20 -16.05
C LYS A 364 8.23 -21.77 -15.18
N LEU A 365 7.24 -21.12 -15.80
CA LEU A 365 5.99 -20.70 -15.17
C LEU A 365 5.07 -21.88 -14.87
#